data_AF-A0A017HMZ8-F1
#
_entry.id   AF-A0A017HMZ8-F1
#
_cell.length_a   1.000
_cell.length_b   1.000
_cell.length_c   1.000
_cell.angle_alpha   90.00
_cell.angle_beta   90.00
_cell.angle_gamma   90.00
#
_symmetry.space_group_name_H-M   'P 1'
#
loop_
_entity.id
_entity.type
_entity.pdbx_description
1 polymer ?
#
loop_
_entity_poly.entity_id
_entity_poly.type
_entity_poly.pdbx_seq_one_letter_code
_entity_poly.pdbx_strand_id
1 'polypeptide(L)'
;MVGLSEPRENRTFAGLPLQDRLERERVAPRCGLMVVDLATGDVVHWLRLQGVVRELYDVALLPGRRTPSMIGFRSDEIRRVLSVDSELPE
;
A
#
# COMPACT_ATOMS: atom_id res chain seq x y z
N MET A 1 2.35 -1.82 10.73
CA MET A 1 1.65 -1.46 9.48
C MET A 1 0.96 -2.70 8.95
N VAL A 2 -0.18 -2.54 8.26
CA VAL A 2 -0.96 -3.66 7.72
C VAL A 2 -1.31 -3.39 6.27
N GLY A 3 -0.92 -4.30 5.37
CA GLY A 3 -1.33 -4.27 3.96
C GLY A 3 -2.74 -4.83 3.79
N LEU A 4 -3.51 -4.22 2.89
CA LEU A 4 -4.85 -4.63 2.52
C LEU A 4 -4.92 -4.91 1.03
N SER A 5 -5.66 -5.96 0.69
CA SER A 5 -5.91 -6.38 -0.69
C SER A 5 -7.40 -6.52 -0.90
N GLU A 6 -7.86 -6.24 -2.12
CA GLU A 6 -9.21 -6.58 -2.52
C GLU A 6 -9.38 -8.10 -2.62
N PRO A 7 -10.62 -8.61 -2.49
CA PRO A 7 -10.89 -10.03 -2.69
C PRO A 7 -10.40 -10.51 -4.06
N ARG A 8 -9.69 -11.64 -4.07
CA ARG A 8 -9.28 -12.29 -5.31
C ARG A 8 -10.50 -12.89 -6.01
N GLU A 9 -10.49 -12.87 -7.34
CA GLU A 9 -11.56 -13.46 -8.17
C GLU A 9 -11.54 -14.99 -8.14
N ASN A 10 -10.42 -15.61 -7.71
CA ASN A 10 -10.36 -17.04 -7.53
C ASN A 10 -11.07 -17.48 -6.24
N ARG A 11 -11.72 -18.66 -6.29
CA ARG A 11 -12.60 -19.16 -5.21
C ARG A 11 -11.89 -19.43 -3.88
N THR A 12 -10.57 -19.33 -3.81
CA THR A 12 -9.78 -19.68 -2.62
C THR A 12 -10.13 -18.83 -1.39
N PHE A 13 -10.57 -17.58 -1.59
CA PHE A 13 -10.93 -16.65 -0.51
C PHE A 13 -12.35 -16.08 -0.65
N ALA A 14 -13.28 -16.84 -1.22
CA ALA A 14 -14.68 -16.46 -1.36
C ALA A 14 -15.54 -16.90 -0.14
N GLY A 15 -16.62 -16.17 0.15
CA GLY A 15 -17.60 -16.56 1.18
C GLY A 15 -17.12 -16.38 2.63
N LEU A 16 -16.16 -15.49 2.85
CA LEU A 16 -15.64 -15.19 4.19
C LEU A 16 -16.62 -14.27 4.95
N PRO A 17 -16.77 -14.40 6.28
CA PRO A 17 -17.62 -13.51 7.08
C PRO A 17 -17.32 -12.01 6.93
N LEU A 18 -16.10 -11.68 6.52
CA LEU A 18 -15.69 -10.32 6.21
C LEU A 18 -16.48 -9.74 5.01
N GLN A 19 -16.79 -10.53 3.99
CA GLN A 19 -17.55 -10.09 2.81
C GLN A 19 -18.96 -9.67 3.23
N ASP A 20 -19.66 -10.54 3.94
CA ASP A 20 -21.01 -10.24 4.47
C ASP A 20 -21.02 -9.01 5.39
N ARG A 21 -19.96 -8.83 6.19
CA ARG A 21 -19.83 -7.68 7.07
C ARG A 21 -19.64 -6.38 6.29
N LEU A 22 -18.76 -6.38 5.29
CA LEU A 22 -18.53 -5.24 4.41
C LEU A 22 -19.82 -4.84 3.68
N GLU A 23 -20.58 -5.80 3.17
CA GLU A 23 -21.88 -5.55 2.52
C GLU A 23 -22.90 -4.94 3.48
N ARG A 24 -23.04 -5.52 4.68
CA ARG A 24 -23.96 -5.04 5.73
C ARG A 24 -23.63 -3.61 6.16
N GLU A 25 -22.35 -3.30 6.30
CA GLU A 25 -21.85 -1.97 6.66
C GLU A 25 -21.78 -1.01 5.45
N ARG A 26 -22.10 -1.49 4.24
CA ARG A 26 -22.03 -0.73 2.97
C ARG A 26 -20.64 -0.16 2.70
N VAL A 27 -19.62 -0.90 3.08
CA VAL A 27 -18.21 -0.54 2.88
C VAL A 27 -17.66 -1.34 1.70
N ALA A 28 -17.19 -0.65 0.67
CA ALA A 28 -16.49 -1.30 -0.43
C ALA A 28 -15.14 -1.88 0.06
N PRO A 29 -14.71 -3.06 -0.44
CA PRO A 29 -13.36 -3.56 -0.22
C PRO A 29 -12.30 -2.55 -0.70
N ARG A 30 -11.11 -2.61 -0.11
CA ARG A 30 -10.04 -1.64 -0.36
C ARG A 30 -8.69 -2.34 -0.48
N CYS A 31 -7.95 -1.98 -1.52
CA CYS A 31 -6.51 -2.18 -1.58
C CYS A 31 -5.82 -0.97 -0.93
N GLY A 32 -4.79 -1.20 -0.12
CA GLY A 32 -4.09 -0.10 0.54
C GLY A 32 -3.29 -0.50 1.77
N LEU A 33 -2.96 0.49 2.59
CA LEU A 33 -2.08 0.35 3.73
C LEU A 33 -2.67 1.07 4.94
N MET A 34 -2.56 0.43 6.10
CA MET A 34 -3.00 0.99 7.38
C MET A 34 -1.80 1.13 8.33
N VAL A 35 -1.72 2.27 8.99
CA VAL A 35 -0.82 2.52 10.12
C VAL A 35 -1.66 2.47 11.38
N VAL A 36 -1.40 1.48 12.23
CA VAL A 36 -2.17 1.20 13.44
C VAL A 36 -1.30 1.52 14.65
N ASP A 37 -1.80 2.34 15.56
CA ASP A 37 -1.24 2.47 16.89
C ASP A 37 -1.56 1.19 17.67
N LEU A 38 -0.53 0.46 18.09
CA LEU A 38 -0.70 -0.83 18.78
C LEU A 38 -1.11 -0.68 20.24
N ALA A 39 -0.94 0.50 20.85
CA ALA A 39 -1.36 0.75 22.22
C ALA A 39 -2.86 1.00 22.32
N THR A 40 -3.44 1.74 21.37
CA THR A 40 -4.89 2.06 21.36
C THR A 40 -5.71 1.17 20.42
N GLY A 41 -5.08 0.63 19.37
CA GLY A 41 -5.74 -0.07 18.27
C GLY A 41 -6.25 0.85 17.16
N ASP A 42 -6.02 2.16 17.24
CA ASP A 42 -6.53 3.13 16.27
C ASP A 42 -5.75 3.12 14.96
N VAL A 43 -6.45 3.31 13.84
CA VAL A 43 -5.82 3.58 12.54
C VAL A 43 -5.44 5.07 12.48
N VAL A 44 -4.17 5.38 12.74
CA VAL A 44 -3.67 6.76 12.80
C VAL A 44 -3.38 7.35 11.41
N HIS A 45 -3.02 6.50 10.44
CA HIS A 45 -2.84 6.91 9.04
C HIS A 45 -3.23 5.80 8.08
N TRP A 46 -3.59 6.17 6.85
CA TRP A 46 -3.95 5.23 5.80
C TRP A 46 -3.58 5.73 4.41
N LEU A 47 -3.35 4.79 3.51
CA LEU A 47 -3.21 5.02 2.07
C LEU A 47 -4.17 4.07 1.35
N ARG A 48 -4.98 4.60 0.43
CA ARG A 48 -5.86 3.79 -0.42
C ARG A 48 -5.32 3.77 -1.84
N LEU A 49 -5.13 2.58 -2.38
CA LEU A 49 -4.76 2.37 -3.77
C LEU A 49 -6.04 2.17 -4.59
N GLN A 50 -6.09 2.80 -5.76
CA GLN A 50 -7.20 2.72 -6.69
C GLN A 50 -6.67 2.41 -8.10
N GLY A 51 -7.52 1.85 -8.95
CA GLY A 51 -7.17 1.48 -10.32
C GLY A 51 -6.63 0.07 -10.42
N VAL A 52 -5.52 -0.11 -11.14
CA VAL A 52 -5.02 -1.44 -11.54
C VAL A 52 -4.40 -2.23 -10.37
N VAL A 53 -3.96 -1.55 -9.31
CA VAL A 53 -3.34 -2.20 -8.14
C VAL A 53 -4.41 -2.60 -7.14
N ARG A 54 -4.72 -3.90 -7.10
CA ARG A 54 -5.79 -4.47 -6.25
C ARG A 54 -5.26 -5.29 -5.07
N GLU A 55 -3.97 -5.56 -5.01
CA GLU A 55 -3.35 -6.41 -4.00
C GLU A 55 -1.94 -5.94 -3.63
N LEU A 56 -1.60 -6.05 -2.35
CA LEU A 56 -0.26 -5.89 -1.80
C LEU A 56 0.23 -7.23 -1.25
N TYR A 57 1.45 -7.62 -1.62
CA TYR A 57 2.07 -8.85 -1.13
C TYR A 57 2.82 -8.65 0.18
N ASP A 58 3.60 -7.57 0.26
CA ASP A 58 4.46 -7.28 1.40
C ASP A 58 4.63 -5.77 1.59
N VAL A 59 5.00 -5.38 2.80
CA VAL A 59 5.24 -4.00 3.20
C VAL A 59 6.50 -3.95 4.05
N ALA A 60 7.50 -3.19 3.59
CA ALA A 60 8.73 -2.95 4.34
C ALA A 60 8.90 -1.47 4.68
N LEU A 61 9.54 -1.21 5.82
CA LEU A 61 9.97 0.12 6.22
C LEU A 61 11.39 0.39 5.68
N LEU A 62 11.63 1.60 5.18
CA LEU A 62 12.96 2.06 4.74
C LEU A 62 13.54 3.02 5.80
N PRO A 63 14.47 2.57 6.66
CA PRO A 63 15.01 3.40 7.74
C PRO A 63 15.67 4.67 7.22
N GLY A 64 15.45 5.79 7.91
CA GLY A 64 16.09 7.07 7.59
C GLY A 64 15.58 7.76 6.31
N ARG A 65 14.53 7.25 5.65
CA ARG A 65 13.98 7.84 4.42
C ARG A 65 12.60 8.44 4.65
N ARG A 66 12.47 9.73 4.34
CA ARG A 66 11.21 10.49 4.49
C ARG A 66 10.37 10.53 3.20
N THR A 67 11.05 10.57 2.06
CA THR A 67 10.42 10.70 0.74
C THR A 67 10.98 9.64 -0.22
N PRO A 68 10.66 8.35 -0.02
CA PRO A 68 11.14 7.31 -0.90
C PRO A 68 10.53 7.47 -2.30
N SER A 69 11.38 7.43 -3.33
CA SER A 69 10.98 7.34 -4.73
C SER A 69 11.35 5.97 -5.28
N MET A 70 10.52 5.42 -6.16
CA MET A 70 10.80 4.17 -6.87
C MET A 70 10.55 4.40 -8.35
N ILE A 71 11.40 3.81 -9.19
CA ILE A 71 11.24 3.77 -10.64
C ILE A 71 11.03 2.33 -11.07
N GLY A 72 10.18 2.11 -12.07
CA GLY A 72 9.93 0.78 -12.60
C GLY A 72 11.17 0.19 -13.28
N PHE A 73 11.23 -1.13 -13.41
CA PHE A 73 12.41 -1.83 -13.95
C PHE A 73 12.42 -1.99 -15.49
N ARG A 74 11.39 -1.52 -16.19
CA ARG A 74 11.19 -1.83 -17.63
C ARG A 74 10.98 -0.63 -18.54
N SER A 75 10.65 0.55 -18.02
CA SER A 75 10.32 1.72 -18.86
C SER A 75 11.57 2.53 -19.24
N ASP A 76 11.47 3.28 -20.33
CA ASP A 76 12.52 4.22 -20.76
C ASP A 76 12.76 5.37 -19.76
N GLU A 77 11.88 5.52 -18.76
CA GLU A 77 12.03 6.46 -17.64
C GLU A 77 13.33 6.22 -16.87
N ILE A 78 13.80 4.97 -16.80
CA ILE A 78 15.05 4.59 -16.13
C ILE A 78 16.24 5.41 -16.64
N ARG A 79 16.27 5.73 -17.94
CA ARG A 79 17.36 6.50 -18.56
C ARG A 79 17.31 7.99 -18.24
N ARG A 80 16.23 8.49 -17.65
CA ARG A 80 15.97 9.93 -17.44
C ARG A 80 15.92 10.33 -15.97
N VAL A 81 16.06 9.37 -15.06
CA VAL A 81 16.05 9.63 -13.62
C VAL A 81 17.48 9.96 -13.18
N LEU A 82 17.67 11.18 -12.68
CA LEU A 82 18.94 11.65 -12.13
C LEU A 82 18.81 11.72 -10.61
N SER A 83 19.71 11.03 -9.90
CA SER A 83 19.88 11.21 -8.46
C SER A 83 21.05 12.16 -8.25
N VAL A 84 20.77 13.33 -7.69
CA VAL A 84 21.80 14.27 -7.25
C VAL A 84 22.03 14.03 -5.77
N ASP A 85 23.28 13.81 -5.37
CA ASP A 85 23.58 13.69 -3.95
C ASP A 85 23.33 15.04 -3.25
N SER A 86 22.82 14.97 -2.03
CA SER A 86 22.54 16.15 -1.21
C SER A 86 23.82 16.81 -0.65
N GLU A 87 25.00 16.22 -0.87
CA GLU A 87 26.28 16.87 -0.58
C GLU A 87 26.60 17.94 -1.65
N LEU A 88 25.87 19.06 -1.59
CA LEU A 88 26.39 20.32 -2.11
C LEU A 88 27.21 20.98 -0.97
N PRO A 89 28.45 21.43 -1.24
CA PRO A 89 29.14 22.31 -0.29
C PRO A 89 28.29 23.57 -0.05
N GLU A 90 28.30 24.07 1.18
CA GLU A 90 27.67 25.36 1.54
C GLU A 90 28.13 26.51 0.63
#